data_AF-A0A7Y3GZE5-F1
#
_entry.id   AF-A0A7Y3GZE5-F1
#
_cell.length_a   1.000
_cell.length_b   1.000
_cell.length_c   1.000
_cell.angle_alpha   90.00
_cell.angle_beta   90.00
_cell.angle_gamma   90.00
#
_symmetry.space_group_name_H-M   'P 1'
#
loop_
_entity.id
_entity.type
_entity.pdbx_description
1 polymer ?
#
loop_
_entity_poly.entity_id
_entity_poly.type
_entity_poly.pdbx_seq_one_letter_code
_entity_poly.pdbx_strand_id
1 'polypeptide(L)'
;MSRIFETLSAAAREELSDPKRSVVIGAADGGTPRFELYHFGFSICSQKVRTALAEKGVAYLAHELEPTENYRPHYVRLRLFAAGEQ
;
A
#
# COMPACT_ATOMS: atom_id res chain seq x y z
N MET A 1 -8.97 11.97 -8.77
CA MET A 1 -8.46 11.94 -7.38
C MET A 1 -8.13 13.38 -6.99
N SER A 2 -8.18 13.77 -5.72
CA SER A 2 -7.68 15.10 -5.32
C SER A 2 -6.17 15.17 -5.53
N ARG A 3 -5.65 16.28 -6.07
CA ARG A 3 -4.21 16.54 -6.23
C ARG A 3 -3.44 16.34 -4.91
N ILE A 4 -4.07 16.69 -3.79
CA ILE A 4 -3.49 16.49 -2.44
C ILE A 4 -3.30 15.01 -2.14
N PHE A 5 -4.30 14.18 -2.46
CA PHE A 5 -4.20 12.74 -2.24
C PHE A 5 -3.06 12.12 -3.05
N GLU A 6 -2.90 12.52 -4.30
CA GLU A 6 -1.79 12.05 -5.15
C GLU A 6 -0.42 12.43 -4.57
N THR A 7 -0.28 13.66 -4.05
CA THR A 7 0.95 14.09 -3.37
C THR A 7 1.21 13.27 -2.09
N LEU A 8 0.18 13.05 -1.27
CA LEU A 8 0.31 12.25 -0.04
C LEU A 8 0.66 10.80 -0.34
N SER A 9 0.03 10.20 -1.35
CA SER A 9 0.34 8.85 -1.80
C SER A 9 1.77 8.73 -2.32
N ALA A 10 2.23 9.69 -3.13
CA ALA A 10 3.60 9.69 -3.64
C ALA A 10 4.64 9.77 -2.51
N ALA A 11 4.43 10.67 -1.54
CA ALA A 11 5.35 10.82 -0.41
C ALA A 11 5.37 9.58 0.50
N ALA A 12 4.22 8.95 0.76
CA ALA A 12 4.17 7.70 1.51
C ALA A 12 4.88 6.56 0.77
N ARG A 13 4.72 6.48 -0.56
CA ARG A 13 5.43 5.50 -1.38
C ARG A 13 6.93 5.69 -1.34
N GLU A 14 7.41 6.92 -1.48
CA GLU A 14 8.84 7.23 -1.40
C GLU A 14 9.41 6.81 -0.04
N GLU A 15 8.69 7.08 1.05
CA GLU A 15 9.12 6.77 2.42
C GLU A 15 9.09 5.26 2.75
N LEU A 16 8.17 4.49 2.16
CA LEU A 16 7.90 3.10 2.54
C LEU A 16 8.29 2.06 1.48
N SER A 17 8.79 2.48 0.32
CA SER A 17 9.27 1.54 -0.70
C SER A 17 10.61 0.95 -0.30
N ASP A 18 10.66 -0.37 -0.21
CA ASP A 18 11.87 -1.15 0.02
C ASP A 18 11.93 -2.27 -1.03
N PRO A 19 12.96 -2.31 -1.92
CA PRO A 19 13.07 -3.33 -2.96
C PRO A 19 13.05 -4.78 -2.47
N LYS A 20 13.38 -5.03 -1.20
CA LYS A 20 13.35 -6.38 -0.59
C LYS A 20 11.96 -6.77 -0.09
N ARG A 21 11.09 -5.80 0.16
CA ARG A 21 9.78 -5.96 0.81
C ARG A 21 8.63 -5.39 -0.02
N SER A 22 8.94 -4.78 -1.18
CA SER A 22 7.98 -4.18 -2.11
C SER A 22 7.92 -5.03 -3.38
N VAL A 23 6.85 -5.78 -3.54
CA VAL A 23 6.72 -6.80 -4.58
C VAL A 23 5.41 -6.67 -5.33
N VAL A 24 5.46 -6.79 -6.65
CA VAL A 24 4.25 -6.87 -7.47
C VAL A 24 3.69 -8.28 -7.41
N ILE A 25 2.42 -8.41 -7.05
CA ILE A 25 1.69 -9.68 -6.96
C ILE A 25 0.59 -9.71 -8.02
N GLY A 26 0.50 -10.81 -8.76
CA GLY A 26 -0.62 -11.10 -9.67
C GLY A 26 -0.62 -10.33 -11.00
N ALA A 27 0.39 -9.50 -11.29
CA ALA A 27 0.52 -8.88 -12.61
C ALA A 27 1.05 -9.89 -13.64
N ALA A 28 0.37 -10.02 -14.78
CA ALA A 28 0.96 -10.63 -15.98
C ALA A 28 2.05 -9.70 -16.55
N ASP A 29 3.10 -10.30 -17.12
CA ASP A 29 4.36 -9.68 -17.54
C ASP A 29 4.30 -8.19 -17.89
N GLY A 30 4.85 -7.35 -17.01
CA GLY A 30 5.13 -5.93 -17.26
C GLY A 30 4.01 -4.93 -16.94
N GLY A 31 2.83 -5.38 -16.50
CA GLY A 31 1.75 -4.47 -16.10
C GLY A 31 2.03 -3.73 -14.79
N THR A 32 1.90 -2.40 -14.77
CA THR A 32 1.89 -1.61 -13.52
C THR A 32 0.60 -1.88 -12.76
N PRO A 33 0.66 -2.40 -11.52
CA PRO A 33 -0.56 -2.67 -10.74
C PRO A 33 -1.32 -1.38 -10.43
N ARG A 34 -2.66 -1.46 -10.46
CA ARG A 34 -3.54 -0.33 -10.13
C ARG A 34 -3.60 -0.04 -8.64
N PHE A 35 -3.37 -1.06 -7.81
CA PHE A 35 -3.51 -0.98 -6.36
C PHE A 35 -2.15 -1.11 -5.69
N GLU A 36 -2.01 -0.42 -4.56
CA GLU A 36 -0.86 -0.54 -3.67
C GLU A 36 -1.37 -0.87 -2.27
N LEU A 37 -0.70 -1.81 -1.62
CA LEU A 37 -1.09 -2.33 -0.33
C LEU A 37 0.08 -2.24 0.64
N TYR A 38 -0.05 -1.36 1.62
CA TYR A 38 0.87 -1.27 2.75
C TYR A 38 0.39 -2.18 3.89
N HIS A 39 1.21 -3.14 4.30
CA HIS A 39 0.77 -4.15 5.26
C HIS A 39 1.86 -4.68 6.16
N PHE A 40 1.46 -5.24 7.32
CA PHE A 40 2.32 -6.15 8.08
C PHE A 40 2.04 -7.61 7.67
N GLY A 41 3.06 -8.44 7.50
CA GLY A 41 2.94 -9.83 7.03
C GLY A 41 1.96 -10.67 7.85
N PHE A 42 2.05 -10.58 9.18
CA PHE A 42 1.23 -11.36 10.12
C PHE A 42 -0.11 -10.70 10.51
N SER A 43 -0.45 -9.55 9.94
CA SER A 43 -1.74 -8.92 10.24
C SER A 43 -2.89 -9.68 9.57
N ILE A 44 -3.81 -10.22 10.37
CA ILE A 44 -5.00 -10.93 9.86
C ILE A 44 -5.85 -9.99 8.98
N CYS A 45 -5.91 -8.70 9.33
CA CYS A 45 -6.65 -7.71 8.55
C CYS A 45 -6.07 -7.57 7.13
N SER A 46 -4.73 -7.51 6.99
CA SER A 46 -4.10 -7.43 5.67
C SER A 46 -4.16 -8.75 4.92
N GLN A 47 -4.13 -9.90 5.61
CA GLN A 47 -4.33 -11.21 4.99
C GLN A 47 -5.68 -11.30 4.27
N LYS A 48 -6.77 -10.82 4.89
CA LYS A 48 -8.11 -10.77 4.27
C LYS A 48 -8.12 -9.97 2.97
N VAL A 49 -7.46 -8.81 2.95
CA VAL A 49 -7.36 -7.96 1.74
C VAL A 49 -6.56 -8.68 0.65
N ARG A 50 -5.42 -9.29 0.98
CA ARG A 50 -4.61 -10.06 0.01
C ARG A 50 -5.38 -11.26 -0.55
N THR A 51 -6.11 -11.99 0.29
CA THR A 51 -6.97 -13.10 -0.15
C THR A 51 -8.04 -12.62 -1.12
N ALA A 52 -8.72 -11.52 -0.82
CA ALA A 52 -9.72 -10.95 -1.72
C ALA A 52 -9.11 -10.50 -3.06
N LEU A 53 -7.96 -9.83 -3.05
CA LEU A 53 -7.26 -9.41 -4.27
C LEU A 53 -6.86 -10.63 -5.13
N ALA A 54 -6.32 -11.68 -4.50
CA ALA A 54 -5.98 -12.92 -5.18
C ALA A 54 -7.21 -13.63 -5.77
N GLU A 55 -8.30 -13.74 -5.00
CA GLU A 55 -9.56 -14.35 -5.45
C GLU A 55 -10.15 -13.63 -6.67
N LYS A 56 -9.97 -12.30 -6.76
CA LYS A 56 -10.44 -11.49 -7.90
C LYS A 56 -9.44 -11.37 -9.04
N GLY A 57 -8.26 -11.98 -8.95
CA GLY A 57 -7.20 -11.84 -9.95
C GLY A 57 -6.71 -10.40 -10.14
N VAL A 58 -6.77 -9.59 -9.08
CA VAL A 58 -6.39 -8.16 -9.13
C VAL A 58 -4.93 -8.03 -8.75
N ALA A 59 -4.12 -7.50 -9.67
CA ALA A 59 -2.72 -7.21 -9.41
C ALA A 59 -2.54 -6.02 -8.44
N TYR A 60 -1.56 -6.12 -7.54
CA TYR A 60 -1.23 -5.07 -6.59
C TYR A 60 0.27 -5.01 -6.28
N LEU A 61 0.78 -3.83 -5.93
CA LEU A 61 2.10 -3.65 -5.34
C LEU A 61 1.99 -3.80 -3.81
N ALA A 62 2.57 -4.85 -3.26
CA ALA A 62 2.60 -5.10 -1.83
C ALA A 62 3.83 -4.43 -1.22
N HIS A 63 3.65 -3.56 -0.23
CA HIS A 63 4.70 -3.00 0.61
C HIS A 63 4.61 -3.62 2.01
N GLU A 64 5.52 -4.54 2.34
CA GLU A 64 5.59 -5.12 3.67
C GLU A 64 6.32 -4.18 4.64
N LEU A 65 5.60 -3.74 5.66
CA LEU A 65 6.06 -2.79 6.67
C LEU A 65 6.43 -3.48 7.97
N GLU A 66 7.47 -2.98 8.63
CA GLU A 66 7.76 -3.24 10.03
C GLU A 66 6.77 -2.49 10.94
N PRO A 67 6.54 -2.95 12.18
CA PRO A 67 5.59 -2.32 13.10
C PRO A 67 5.81 -0.81 13.33
N THR A 68 7.06 -0.35 13.34
CA THR A 68 7.41 1.05 13.55
C THR A 68 7.16 1.93 12.33
N GLU A 69 7.19 1.35 11.12
CA GLU A 69 6.99 2.06 9.87
C GLU A 69 5.55 2.55 9.70
N ASN A 70 4.61 1.96 10.46
CA ASN A 70 3.23 2.43 10.54
C ASN A 70 3.11 3.89 11.02
N TYR A 71 4.08 4.39 11.78
CA TYR A 71 4.06 5.75 12.35
C TYR A 71 4.82 6.77 11.52
N ARG A 72 5.28 6.37 10.34
CA ARG A 72 5.98 7.25 9.41
C ARG A 72 5.07 8.42 8.99
N PRO A 73 5.57 9.67 9.06
CA PRO A 73 4.73 10.86 8.98
C PRO A 73 3.93 10.96 7.68
N HIS A 74 4.48 10.58 6.53
CA HIS A 74 3.73 10.66 5.27
C HIS A 74 2.63 9.61 5.20
N TYR A 75 2.88 8.42 5.72
CA TYR A 75 1.87 7.36 5.77
C TYR A 75 0.74 7.65 6.77
N VAL A 76 1.05 8.25 7.92
CA VAL A 76 0.02 8.74 8.87
C VAL A 76 -0.85 9.80 8.20
N ARG A 77 -0.25 10.82 7.57
CA ARG A 77 -1.00 11.88 6.88
C ARG A 77 -1.89 11.34 5.77
N LEU A 78 -1.39 10.40 4.97
CA LEU A 78 -2.18 9.73 3.94
C LEU A 78 -3.42 9.05 4.53
N ARG A 79 -3.28 8.31 5.64
CA ARG A 79 -4.38 7.59 6.27
C ARG A 79 -5.41 8.52 6.91
N LEU A 80 -4.97 9.59 7.59
CA LEU A 80 -5.88 10.59 8.15
C LEU A 80 -6.71 11.27 7.04
N PHE A 81 -6.04 11.71 5.97
CA PHE A 81 -6.72 12.29 4.81
C PHE A 81 -7.70 11.30 4.17
N ALA A 82 -7.30 10.03 4.00
CA ALA A 82 -8.15 8.98 3.44
C ALA A 82 -9.37 8.65 4.33
N ALA A 83 -9.23 8.79 5.64
CA ALA A 83 -10.34 8.62 6.60
C ALA A 83 -11.33 9.80 6.59
N GLY A 84 -11.02 10.87 5.85
CA GLY A 84 -11.82 12.10 5.84
C GLY A 84 -11.56 13.01 7.05
N GLU A 85 -10.52 12.72 7.83
CA GLU A 85 -10.04 13.57 8.93
C GLU A 85 -9.20 14.69 8.29
N GLN A 86 -9.83 15.86 8.12
CA GLN A 86 -9.23 17.08 7.59
C GLN A 86 -9.03 18.11 8.70
#